data_AF-A0A177ZQ13-F1
#
_entry.id   AF-A0A177ZQ13-F1
#
_cell.length_a   1.000
_cell.length_b   1.000
_cell.length_c   1.000
_cell.angle_alpha   90.00
_cell.angle_beta   90.00
_cell.angle_gamma   90.00
#
_symmetry.space_group_name_H-M   'P 1'
#
loop_
_entity.id
_entity.type
_entity.pdbx_description
1 polymer ?
#
loop_
_entity_poly.entity_id
_entity_poly.type
_entity_poly.pdbx_seq_one_letter_code
_entity_poly.pdbx_strand_id
1 'polypeptide(L)'
;MKTLKNQTIYQCEYCNKRLLSKNGARIHEEQYCWNSPIVKQKRIDVIRACKHEWDTVWDYIPGEAVKEPQYDQCIKCGVTEMEFRRIEESA
;
A
#
# COMPACT_ATOMS: atom_id res chain seq x y z
N MET A 1 21.67 2.88 28.61
CA MET A 1 20.93 2.96 27.32
C MET A 1 21.89 3.52 26.28
N LYS A 2 22.14 2.83 25.17
CA LYS A 2 23.07 3.34 24.13
C LYS A 2 22.31 4.30 23.23
N THR A 3 22.57 5.60 23.37
CA THR A 3 22.04 6.66 22.50
C THR A 3 22.91 6.75 21.25
N LEU A 4 22.34 6.40 20.10
CA LEU A 4 23.00 6.54 18.80
C LEU A 4 22.80 7.98 18.33
N LYS A 5 23.88 8.78 18.30
CA LYS A 5 23.86 10.14 17.75
C LYS A 5 24.17 10.08 16.26
N ASN A 6 23.40 10.80 15.43
CA ASN A 6 23.59 10.96 13.98
C ASN A 6 23.51 9.67 13.13
N GLN A 7 22.68 8.69 13.50
CA GLN A 7 22.42 7.53 12.66
C GLN A 7 21.04 7.61 11.97
N THR A 8 21.02 7.28 10.68
CA THR A 8 19.77 7.18 9.90
C THR A 8 19.03 5.90 10.30
N ILE A 9 17.80 6.06 10.81
CA ILE A 9 16.91 4.96 11.15
C ILE A 9 15.93 4.77 9.98
N TYR A 10 15.76 3.53 9.54
CA TYR A 10 14.85 3.16 8.47
C TYR A 10 13.54 2.66 9.11
N GLN A 11 12.42 3.31 8.78
CA GLN A 11 11.11 2.95 9.29
C GLN A 11 10.33 2.18 8.22
N CYS A 12 9.83 1.00 8.60
CA CYS A 12 8.97 0.21 7.74
C CYS A 12 7.61 0.90 7.54
N GLU A 13 7.19 1.08 6.29
CA GLU A 13 5.92 1.75 5.96
C GLU A 13 4.69 0.94 6.40
N TYR A 14 4.82 -0.38 6.50
CA TYR A 14 3.69 -1.28 6.79
C TYR A 14 3.42 -1.52 8.27
N CYS A 15 4.47 -1.51 9.11
CA CYS A 15 4.33 -1.80 10.54
C CYS A 15 4.99 -0.76 11.46
N ASN A 16 5.56 0.31 10.91
CA ASN A 16 6.23 1.39 11.65
C ASN A 16 7.42 0.94 12.52
N LYS A 17 7.95 -0.28 12.29
CA LYS A 17 9.13 -0.77 12.99
C LYS A 17 10.36 -0.01 12.51
N ARG A 18 11.20 0.40 13.47
CA ARG A 18 12.44 1.14 13.23
C ARG A 18 13.62 0.17 13.18
N LEU A 19 14.38 0.22 12.09
CA LEU A 19 15.55 -0.62 11.83
C LEU A 19 16.79 0.24 11.62
N LEU A 20 17.95 -0.31 12.01
CA LEU A 20 19.24 0.38 11.96
C LEU A 20 19.96 0.27 10.60
N SER A 21 19.48 -0.61 9.71
CA SER A 21 20.10 -0.91 8.42
C SER A 21 19.08 -0.83 7.30
N LYS A 22 19.49 -0.22 6.18
CA LYS A 22 18.69 -0.15 4.94
C LYS A 22 18.33 -1.53 4.42
N ASN A 23 19.31 -2.43 4.36
CA ASN A 23 19.09 -3.81 3.89
C ASN A 23 18.20 -4.59 4.85
N GLY A 24 18.35 -4.35 6.16
CA GLY A 24 17.47 -4.95 7.17
C GLY A 24 16.02 -4.49 7.02
N ALA A 25 15.81 -3.20 6.72
CA ALA A 25 14.47 -2.66 6.45
C ALA A 25 13.85 -3.25 5.18
N ARG A 26 14.62 -3.36 4.09
CA ARG A 26 14.16 -3.96 2.84
C ARG A 26 13.70 -5.41 3.03
N ILE A 27 14.52 -6.25 3.67
CA ILE A 27 14.17 -7.66 3.94
C ILE A 27 12.93 -7.74 4.85
N HIS A 28 12.86 -6.87 5.86
CA HIS A 28 11.72 -6.80 6.75
C HIS A 28 10.43 -6.42 6.00
N GLU A 29 10.50 -5.45 5.09
CA GLU A 29 9.38 -5.06 4.23
C GLU A 29 8.98 -6.20 3.31
N GLU A 30 9.89 -6.75 2.52
CA GLU A 30 9.61 -7.77 1.50
C GLU A 30 9.12 -9.10 2.10
N GLN A 31 9.83 -9.63 3.11
CA GLN A 31 9.58 -10.99 3.60
C GLN A 31 8.63 -11.05 4.79
N TYR A 32 8.62 -10.02 5.63
CA TYR A 32 7.91 -10.08 6.91
C TYR A 32 6.71 -9.15 6.99
N CYS A 33 6.59 -8.15 6.12
CA CYS A 33 5.49 -7.19 6.16
C CYS A 33 4.60 -7.27 4.92
N TRP A 34 5.16 -7.13 3.72
CA TRP A 34 4.42 -7.04 2.47
C TRP A 34 3.40 -8.17 2.30
N ASN A 35 3.84 -9.41 2.49
CA ASN A 35 2.98 -10.59 2.32
C ASN A 35 2.45 -11.15 3.65
N SER A 36 2.72 -10.49 4.77
CA SER A 36 2.30 -10.98 6.08
C SER A 36 0.80 -10.85 6.26
N PRO A 37 0.12 -11.87 6.83
CA PRO A 37 -1.32 -11.83 7.06
C PRO A 37 -1.75 -10.62 7.89
N ILE A 38 -0.91 -10.16 8.82
CA ILE A 38 -1.20 -8.99 9.68
C ILE A 38 -1.31 -7.70 8.86
N VAL A 39 -0.43 -7.51 7.87
CA VAL A 39 -0.42 -6.29 7.04
C VAL A 39 -1.58 -6.32 6.05
N LYS A 40 -1.88 -7.49 5.48
CA LYS A 40 -3.05 -7.69 4.62
C LYS A 40 -4.35 -7.39 5.37
N GLN A 41 -4.50 -7.92 6.59
CA GLN A 41 -5.68 -7.65 7.42
C GLN A 41 -5.82 -6.16 7.73
N LYS A 42 -4.73 -5.48 8.14
CA LYS A 42 -4.76 -4.02 8.35
C LYS A 42 -5.15 -3.24 7.10
N ARG A 43 -4.69 -3.64 5.92
CA ARG A 43 -5.11 -3.03 4.64
C ARG A 43 -6.62 -3.21 4.43
N ILE A 44 -7.15 -4.40 4.67
CA ILE A 44 -8.59 -4.68 4.59
C ILE A 44 -9.37 -3.81 5.58
N ASP A 45 -8.90 -3.69 6.82
CA ASP A 45 -9.56 -2.86 7.84
C ASP A 45 -9.60 -1.38 7.44
N VAL A 46 -8.52 -0.85 6.86
CA VAL A 46 -8.46 0.52 6.30
C VAL A 46 -9.43 0.69 5.15
N ILE A 47 -9.51 -0.29 4.25
CA ILE A 47 -10.44 -0.27 3.11
C ILE A 47 -11.88 -0.24 3.64
N ARG A 48 -12.25 -1.13 4.57
CA ARG A 48 -13.60 -1.19 5.17
C ARG A 48 -13.98 0.07 5.95
N ALA A 49 -13.02 0.72 6.59
CA ALA A 49 -13.25 1.97 7.32
C ALA A 49 -13.30 3.20 6.40
N CYS A 50 -12.91 3.07 5.14
CA CYS A 50 -12.83 4.19 4.21
C CYS A 50 -14.21 4.56 3.67
N LYS A 51 -14.53 5.86 3.68
CA LYS A 51 -15.64 6.40 2.88
C LYS A 51 -15.12 6.58 1.45
N HIS A 52 -15.37 5.57 0.61
CA HIS A 52 -14.84 5.51 -0.75
C HIS A 52 -15.30 6.71 -1.59
N GLU A 53 -14.33 7.36 -2.23
CA GLU A 53 -14.53 8.39 -3.23
C GLU A 53 -13.79 7.93 -4.48
N TRP A 54 -14.57 7.53 -5.49
CA TRP A 54 -14.07 6.86 -6.68
C TRP A 54 -13.63 7.88 -7.73
N ASP A 55 -12.48 7.61 -8.36
CA ASP A 55 -11.95 8.37 -9.48
C ASP A 55 -11.45 7.41 -10.56
N THR A 56 -11.68 7.79 -11.81
CA THR A 56 -11.28 7.00 -12.97
C THR A 56 -9.82 7.28 -13.29
N VAL A 57 -9.02 6.22 -13.34
CA VAL A 57 -7.63 6.30 -13.79
C VAL A 57 -7.59 6.36 -15.30
N TRP A 58 -6.96 7.42 -15.83
CA TRP A 58 -6.77 7.65 -17.26
C TRP A 58 -5.33 7.39 -17.65
N ASP A 59 -5.12 6.49 -18.60
CA ASP A 59 -3.79 6.12 -19.07
C ASP A 59 -3.64 6.34 -20.59
N TYR A 60 -2.41 6.43 -21.09
CA TYR A 60 -2.17 6.65 -22.52
C TYR A 60 -2.33 5.37 -23.32
N ILE A 61 -2.97 5.50 -24.48
CA ILE A 61 -3.03 4.40 -25.45
C ILE A 61 -1.61 4.20 -26.03
N PRO A 62 -1.05 2.98 -25.99
CA PRO A 62 0.29 2.73 -26.53
C PRO A 62 0.40 3.16 -28.01
N GLY A 63 1.29 4.12 -28.28
CA GLY A 63 1.52 4.63 -29.64
C GLY A 63 0.63 5.81 -30.04
N GLU A 64 -0.31 6.23 -29.20
CA GLU A 64 -1.10 7.45 -29.44
C GLU A 64 -0.90 8.50 -28.34
N ALA A 65 -1.17 9.76 -28.68
CA ALA A 65 -1.07 10.90 -27.75
C ALA A 65 -2.38 11.17 -26.98
N VAL A 66 -3.34 10.24 -27.01
CA VAL A 66 -4.63 10.34 -26.33
C VAL A 66 -4.68 9.40 -25.12
N LYS A 67 -5.49 9.76 -24.13
CA LYS A 67 -5.73 8.93 -22.93
C LYS A 67 -7.07 8.23 -23.01
N GLU A 68 -7.13 7.01 -22.49
CA GLU A 68 -8.34 6.22 -22.32
C GLU A 68 -8.60 5.90 -20.82
N PRO A 69 -9.87 5.76 -20.41
CA PRO A 69 -10.23 5.41 -19.04
C PRO A 69 -9.99 3.91 -18.80
N GLN A 70 -9.20 3.59 -17.77
CA GLN A 70 -8.71 2.23 -17.54
C GLN A 70 -9.45 1.49 -16.43
N TYR A 71 -9.58 2.10 -15.25
CA TYR A 71 -10.28 1.52 -14.10
C TYR A 71 -10.61 2.59 -13.06
N ASP A 72 -11.59 2.31 -12.20
CA ASP A 72 -11.93 3.17 -11.08
C ASP A 72 -11.20 2.74 -9.81
N GLN A 73 -10.63 3.72 -9.10
CA GLN A 73 -9.97 3.51 -7.81
C GLN A 73 -10.40 4.57 -6.79
N CYS A 74 -10.34 4.22 -5.51
CA CYS A 74 -10.61 5.16 -4.44
C CYS A 74 -9.43 6.14 -4.25
N ILE A 75 -9.67 7.44 -4.31
CA ILE A 75 -8.63 8.48 -4.13
C ILE A 75 -7.95 8.37 -2.75
N LYS A 76 -8.71 7.95 -1.73
CA LYS A 76 -8.24 7.96 -0.33
C LYS A 76 -7.45 6.72 0.06
N CYS A 77 -7.91 5.54 -0.35
CA CYS A 77 -7.30 4.27 0.06
C CYS A 77 -6.62 3.51 -1.10
N GLY A 78 -6.77 3.98 -2.34
CA GLY A 78 -6.15 3.37 -3.52
C GLY A 78 -6.69 1.98 -3.86
N VAL A 79 -7.82 1.57 -3.26
CA VAL A 79 -8.47 0.30 -3.62
C VAL A 79 -9.13 0.45 -4.98
N THR A 80 -8.93 -0.53 -5.85
CA THR A 80 -9.69 -0.61 -7.11
C THR A 80 -11.08 -1.17 -6.86
N GLU A 81 -12.04 -0.86 -7.73
CA GLU A 81 -13.40 -1.41 -7.61
C GLU A 81 -13.38 -2.95 -7.56
N MET A 82 -12.53 -3.58 -8.39
CA MET A 82 -12.38 -5.04 -8.43
C MET A 82 -11.82 -5.62 -7.13
N GLU A 83 -10.82 -4.98 -6.52
CA GLU A 83 -10.27 -5.40 -5.23
C GLU A 83 -11.29 -5.24 -4.11
N PHE A 84 -12.07 -4.16 -4.13
CA PHE A 84 -13.11 -3.92 -3.13
C PHE A 84 -14.16 -5.04 -3.14
N ARG A 85 -14.69 -5.40 -4.33
CA ARG A 85 -15.65 -6.50 -4.48
C ARG A 85 -15.11 -7.83 -3.92
N ARG A 86 -13.86 -8.19 -4.24
CA ARG A 86 -13.23 -9.42 -3.71
C ARG A 86 -13.12 -9.43 -2.18
N ILE A 87 -12.90 -8.28 -1.55
CA ILE A 87 -12.80 -8.14 -0.09
C ILE A 87 -14.18 -8.27 0.58
N GLU A 88 -15.25 -7.82 -0.08
CA GLU A 88 -16.63 -8.01 0.40
C GLU A 88 -17.10 -9.45 0.23
N GLU A 89 -16.77 -10.11 -0.88
CA GLU A 89 -17.14 -11.51 -1.14
C GLU A 89 -16.41 -12.54 -0.25
N SER A 90 -15.28 -12.14 0.34
CA SER A 90 -14.48 -12.98 1.25
C SER A 90 -14.77 -12.74 2.74
N ALA A 91 -15.76 -11.88 3.04
CA ALA A 91 -16.26 -11.61 4.39
C ALA A 91 -17.38 -12.58 4.79
#